data_AF-A0A2N2HZG7-F1
#
_entry.id   AF-A0A2N2HZG7-F1
#
_cell.length_a   1.000
_cell.length_b   1.000
_cell.length_c   1.000
_cell.angle_alpha   90.00
_cell.angle_beta   90.00
_cell.angle_gamma   90.00
#
_symmetry.space_group_name_H-M   'P 1'
#
loop_
_entity.id
_entity.type
_entity.pdbx_description
1 polymer ?
#
loop_
_entity_poly.entity_id
_entity_poly.type
_entity_poly.pdbx_seq_one_letter_code
_entity_poly.pdbx_strand_id
1 'polypeptide(L)' 'APDRALALTREHERRFPRGVLAQEREVIAIQALAAMGEGEAARKKADGFDEKYPDSPHRRGVGEVVDP' A
#
# COMPACT_ATOMS: atom_id res chain seq x y z
N ALA A 1 -11.62 9.33 4.02
CA ALA A 1 -10.65 10.21 3.37
C ALA A 1 -9.28 9.50 3.33
N PRO A 2 -8.43 9.79 2.34
CA PRO A 2 -7.18 9.06 2.12
C PRO A 2 -6.21 9.09 3.31
N ASP A 3 -6.09 10.22 3.99
CA ASP A 3 -5.33 10.41 5.23
C ASP A 3 -5.75 9.43 6.34
N ARG A 4 -7.05 9.24 6.54
CA ARG A 4 -7.60 8.30 7.52
C ARG A 4 -7.31 6.86 7.12
N ALA A 5 -7.38 6.53 5.83
CA ALA A 5 -7.03 5.20 5.35
C ALA A 5 -5.55 4.87 5.63
N LEU A 6 -4.64 5.81 5.36
CA LEU A 6 -3.22 5.66 5.68
C LEU A 6 -2.96 5.56 7.20
N ALA A 7 -3.71 6.29 8.02
CA ALA A 7 -3.60 6.16 9.48
C ALA A 7 -4.02 4.76 9.97
N LEU A 8 -5.11 4.21 9.41
CA LEU A 8 -5.59 2.87 9.77
C LEU A 8 -4.64 1.76 9.33
N THR A 9 -3.95 1.91 8.19
CA THR A 9 -2.94 0.92 7.79
C THR A 9 -1.76 0.90 8.76
N ARG A 10 -1.27 2.06 9.20
CA ARG A 10 -0.24 2.17 10.24
C ARG A 10 -0.69 1.57 11.58
N GLU A 11 -1.94 1.79 11.97
CA GLU A 11 -2.48 1.17 13.18
C GLU A 11 -2.54 -0.37 13.05
N HIS A 12 -3.01 -0.87 11.90
CA HIS A 12 -3.06 -2.30 11.61
C HIS A 12 -1.67 -2.93 11.65
N GLU A 13 -0.65 -2.30 11.07
CA GLU A 13 0.74 -2.77 11.13
C GLU A 13 1.24 -2.89 12.58
N ARG A 14 0.98 -1.88 13.42
CA ARG A 14 1.39 -1.89 14.84
C ARG A 14 0.69 -3.00 15.64
N ARG A 15 -0.60 -3.21 15.42
CA ARG A 15 -1.41 -4.20 16.17
C ARG A 15 -1.22 -5.62 15.65
N PHE A 16 -0.99 -5.77 14.36
CA PHE A 16 -0.95 -7.05 13.65
C PHE A 16 0.25 -7.10 12.68
N PRO A 17 1.49 -7.08 13.20
CA PRO A 17 2.68 -7.07 12.34
C PRO A 17 2.80 -8.32 11.45
N ARG A 18 2.17 -9.43 11.86
CA ARG A 18 2.07 -10.70 11.11
C ARG A 18 0.62 -11.07 10.77
N GLY A 19 -0.26 -10.07 10.61
CA GLY A 19 -1.66 -10.29 10.27
C GLY A 19 -1.86 -10.85 8.87
N VAL A 20 -2.92 -11.62 8.67
CA VAL A 20 -3.24 -12.26 7.38
C VAL A 20 -3.53 -11.23 6.27
N LEU A 21 -3.97 -10.03 6.63
CA LEU A 21 -4.26 -8.92 5.70
C LEU A 21 -3.06 -7.98 5.49
N ALA A 22 -1.83 -8.52 5.58
CA ALA A 22 -0.64 -7.69 5.41
C ALA A 22 -0.52 -7.12 3.98
N GLN A 23 -0.85 -7.90 2.95
CA GLN A 23 -0.77 -7.44 1.56
C GLN A 23 -1.81 -6.36 1.28
N GLU A 24 -3.07 -6.58 1.67
CA GLU A 24 -4.16 -5.63 1.49
C GLU A 24 -3.90 -4.33 2.24
N ARG A 25 -3.29 -4.39 3.44
CA ARG A 25 -2.85 -3.20 4.16
C ARG A 25 -1.88 -2.35 3.32
N GLU A 26 -0.89 -2.98 2.68
CA GLU A 26 0.08 -2.25 1.84
C GLU A 26 -0.60 -1.61 0.63
N VAL A 27 -1.50 -2.35 -0.05
CA VAL A 27 -2.28 -1.84 -1.20
C VAL A 27 -3.08 -0.61 -0.81
N ILE A 28 -3.81 -0.65 0.31
CA ILE A 28 -4.58 0.49 0.81
C ILE A 28 -3.67 1.69 1.10
N ALA A 29 -2.48 1.46 1.65
CA ALA A 29 -1.54 2.54 1.95
C ALA A 29 -1.00 3.19 0.67
N ILE A 30 -0.70 2.42 -0.37
CA ILE A 30 -0.26 2.92 -1.69
C ILE A 30 -1.36 3.76 -2.33
N GLN A 31 -2.59 3.24 -2.37
CA GLN A 31 -3.76 3.96 -2.90
C GLN A 31 -4.02 5.27 -2.14
N ALA A 32 -3.91 5.25 -0.81
CA ALA A 32 -4.08 6.43 0.02
C ALA A 32 -3.02 7.51 -0.28
N LEU A 33 -1.74 7.11 -0.41
CA LEU A 33 -0.66 8.03 -0.76
C LEU A 33 -0.88 8.66 -2.15
N ALA A 34 -1.20 7.84 -3.16
CA ALA A 34 -1.50 8.32 -4.51
C ALA A 34 -2.68 9.31 -4.52
N ALA A 35 -3.77 8.99 -3.80
CA ALA A 35 -4.93 9.86 -3.70
C ALA A 35 -4.69 11.19 -2.96
N MET A 36 -3.61 11.30 -2.18
CA MET A 36 -3.17 12.54 -1.53
C MET A 36 -2.19 13.36 -2.40
N GLY A 37 -1.80 12.86 -3.58
CA GLY A 37 -0.77 13.47 -4.43
C GLY A 37 0.66 13.15 -3.99
N GLU A 38 0.85 12.24 -3.03
CA GLU A 38 2.15 11.81 -2.50
C GLU A 38 2.78 10.73 -3.40
N GLY A 39 2.97 11.06 -4.70
CA GLY A 39 3.32 10.09 -5.74
C GLY A 39 4.65 9.36 -5.51
N GLU A 40 5.69 10.07 -5.07
CA GLU A 40 7.00 9.46 -4.77
C GLU A 40 6.90 8.44 -3.62
N ALA A 41 6.14 8.79 -2.58
CA ALA A 41 5.91 7.89 -1.45
C ALA A 41 5.08 6.66 -1.85
N ALA A 42 4.08 6.85 -2.71
CA ALA A 42 3.29 5.75 -3.26
C ALA A 42 4.18 4.79 -4.09
N ARG A 43 5.03 5.33 -4.98
CA ARG A 43 6.00 4.58 -5.78
C ARG A 43 6.97 3.77 -4.92
N LYS A 44 7.65 4.42 -3.97
CA LYS A 44 8.57 3.74 -3.05
C LYS A 44 7.91 2.59 -2.29
N LYS A 45 6.64 2.76 -1.89
CA LYS A 45 5.91 1.72 -1.18
C LYS A 45 5.44 0.60 -2.10
N ALA A 46 5.11 0.91 -3.36
CA ALA A 46 4.83 -0.07 -4.39
C ALA A 46 6.07 -0.92 -4.73
N ASP A 47 7.25 -0.31 -4.86
CA ASP A 47 8.50 -1.05 -5.10
C ASP A 47 8.77 -2.06 -3.96
N GLY A 48 8.66 -1.62 -2.71
CA GLY A 48 8.80 -2.52 -1.55
C GLY A 48 7.70 -3.58 -1.44
N PHE A 49 6.50 -3.31 -1.97
CA PHE A 49 5.43 -4.30 -2.07
C PHE A 49 5.79 -5.37 -3.09
N ASP A 50 6.26 -4.99 -4.27
CA ASP A 50 6.64 -5.89 -5.36
C ASP A 50 7.83 -6.78 -4.97
N GLU A 51 8.83 -6.23 -4.28
CA GLU A 51 9.96 -7.00 -3.74
C GLU A 51 9.51 -8.05 -2.71
N LYS A 52 8.56 -7.68 -1.85
CA LYS A 52 8.11 -8.52 -0.73
C LYS A 52 7.06 -9.55 -1.13
N TYR A 53 6.25 -9.24 -2.15
CA TYR A 53 5.11 -10.05 -2.59
C TYR A 53 5.10 -10.22 -4.12
N PRO A 54 6.15 -10.83 -4.71
CA PRO A 54 6.32 -10.90 -6.18
C PRO A 54 5.22 -11.69 -6.91
N ASP A 55 4.53 -12.58 -6.21
CA ASP A 55 3.42 -13.40 -6.74
C ASP A 55 2.03 -12.91 -6.27
N SER A 56 1.95 -11.70 -5.69
CA SER A 56 0.66 -11.18 -5.21
C SER A 56 -0.31 -10.93 -6.37
N PRO A 57 -1.60 -11.31 -6.22
CA PRO A 57 -2.63 -10.96 -7.20
C PRO A 57 -2.84 -9.44 -7.33
N HIS A 58 -2.38 -8.65 -6.34
CA HIS A 58 -2.57 -7.19 -6.33
C HIS A 58 -1.52 -6.41 -7.12
N ARG A 59 -0.43 -7.04 -7.59
CA ARG A 59 0.70 -6.34 -8.24
C ARG A 59 0.29 -5.45 -9.40
N ARG A 60 -0.58 -5.97 -10.28
CA ARG A 60 -1.08 -5.20 -11.42
C ARG A 60 -1.81 -3.94 -10.97
N GLY A 61 -2.72 -4.06 -10.01
CA GLY A 61 -3.47 -2.91 -9.50
C GLY A 61 -2.59 -1.91 -8.75
N VAL A 62 -1.55 -2.38 -8.07
CA VAL A 62 -0.53 -1.51 -7.46
C VAL A 62 0.23 -0.71 -8.53
N GLY A 63 0.64 -1.35 -9.62
CA GLY A 63 1.29 -0.69 -10.75
C GLY A 63 0.43 0.39 -11.39
N GLU A 64 -0.85 0.08 -11.68
CA GLU A 64 -1.82 1.03 -12.25
C GLU A 64 -2.05 2.26 -11.34
N VAL A 65 -1.85 2.14 -10.02
CA VAL A 65 -2.00 3.27 -9.07
C VAL A 65 -0.81 4.24 -9.13
N VAL A 66 0.40 3.74 -9.39
CA VAL A 66 1.63 4.55 -9.37
C VAL A 66 2.10 4.99 -10.77
N ASP A 67 1.64 4.32 -11.82
CA ASP A 67 1.75 4.69 -13.24
C ASP A 67 0.36 4.72 -13.91
N PRO A 68 -0.46 5.75 -13.65
CA PRO A 68 -1.79 5.88 -14.24
C PRO A 68 -1.78 6.19 -15.76
#